data_AF-A0A971GMN2-F1
#
_entry.id   AF-A0A971GMN2-F1
#
_cell.length_a   1.000
_cell.length_b   1.000
_cell.length_c   1.000
_cell.angle_alpha   90.00
_cell.angle_beta   90.00
_cell.angle_gamma   90.00
#
_symmetry.space_group_name_H-M   'P 1'
#
loop_
_entity.id
_entity.type
_entity.pdbx_description
1 polymer ?
#
loop_
_entity_poly.entity_id
_entity_poly.type
_entity_poly.pdbx_seq_one_letter_code
_entity_poly.pdbx_strand_id
1 'polypeptide(L)'
;MALFRIAGLILFSLAVFSLPGCISADTGGEQAVNRNCIRHYNITRATSPWQGFTSSYEEEEASKTIQALDLERSGYSPLSSLAGYSRNGIVLIGRNEKLRRVAVNAEYFSLLNRADATRPAAQRFFIGVCSKKMRREFAPAVIAEFLVESHIVNTYWHVESLFCLDAEDDTADLYKAHYSGKHIYFTDSKNEDPLDFSIIIDKKTGEMFVEVK
;
A
#
# COMPACT_ATOMS: atom_id res chain seq x y z
N MET A 1 32.25 -34.66 -54.01
CA MET A 1 33.02 -33.66 -54.79
C MET A 1 33.83 -32.86 -53.79
N ALA A 2 35.15 -33.05 -53.82
CA ALA A 2 36.11 -32.30 -53.02
C ALA A 2 36.20 -30.84 -53.52
N LEU A 3 36.69 -29.91 -52.68
CA LEU A 3 37.86 -29.03 -52.96
C LEU A 3 37.95 -27.82 -51.98
N PHE A 4 39.16 -27.67 -51.40
CA PHE A 4 39.90 -26.47 -50.95
C PHE A 4 39.32 -25.56 -49.85
N ARG A 5 39.89 -25.52 -48.63
CA ARG A 5 41.14 -24.81 -48.18
C ARG A 5 41.17 -23.32 -48.55
N ILE A 6 41.20 -22.45 -47.53
CA ILE A 6 42.21 -21.41 -47.32
C ILE A 6 42.25 -21.06 -45.82
N ALA A 7 43.44 -21.14 -45.25
CA ALA A 7 43.81 -20.68 -43.93
C ALA A 7 44.17 -19.18 -44.00
N GLY A 8 43.72 -18.40 -43.02
CA GLY A 8 44.09 -17.00 -42.84
C GLY A 8 44.42 -16.76 -41.37
N LEU A 9 45.70 -16.95 -41.03
CA LEU A 9 46.30 -16.65 -39.74
C LEU A 9 46.63 -15.15 -39.72
N ILE A 10 46.03 -14.36 -38.81
CA ILE A 10 46.53 -13.02 -38.49
C ILE A 10 46.75 -12.96 -36.98
N LEU A 11 48.02 -13.02 -36.59
CA LEU A 11 48.50 -12.53 -35.30
C LEU A 11 48.46 -11.01 -35.31
N PHE A 12 47.87 -10.41 -34.28
CA PHE A 12 48.25 -9.07 -33.84
C PHE A 12 48.48 -9.09 -32.32
N SER A 13 49.72 -8.81 -31.97
CA SER A 13 50.22 -8.62 -30.61
C SER A 13 50.00 -7.17 -30.14
N LEU A 14 50.05 -7.01 -28.81
CA LEU A 14 50.26 -5.78 -28.04
C LEU A 14 49.00 -4.90 -27.87
N ALA A 15 48.67 -4.34 -26.70
CA ALA A 15 49.48 -4.03 -25.54
C ALA A 15 48.64 -4.12 -24.25
N VAL A 16 49.27 -4.61 -23.17
CA VAL A 16 48.77 -4.50 -21.80
C VAL A 16 49.12 -3.09 -21.31
N PHE A 17 48.12 -2.22 -21.19
CA PHE A 17 48.23 -0.97 -20.44
C PHE A 17 47.65 -1.21 -19.04
N SER A 18 48.54 -1.35 -18.06
CA SER A 18 48.20 -1.32 -16.64
C SER A 18 48.05 0.15 -16.22
N LEU A 19 46.81 0.62 -16.09
CA LEU A 19 46.53 1.93 -15.50
C LEU A 19 46.43 1.79 -13.96
N PRO A 20 46.99 2.75 -13.20
CA PRO A 20 46.91 2.80 -11.75
C PRO A 20 45.51 3.22 -11.29
N GLY A 21 45.17 2.78 -10.08
CA GLY A 21 43.84 2.79 -9.51
C GLY A 21 43.14 4.15 -9.44
N CYS A 22 41.86 4.13 -9.77
CA CYS A 22 40.85 4.89 -9.06
C CYS A 22 39.97 3.87 -8.35
N ILE A 23 40.18 3.72 -7.04
CA ILE A 23 39.17 3.15 -6.15
C ILE A 23 38.06 4.19 -6.15
N SER A 24 37.05 4.01 -7.00
CA SER A 24 35.77 4.67 -6.80
C SER A 24 35.26 4.17 -5.45
N ALA A 25 35.14 5.12 -4.51
CA ALA A 25 34.33 4.92 -3.33
C ALA A 25 32.91 4.64 -3.82
N ASP A 26 32.59 3.36 -3.87
CA ASP A 26 31.27 2.88 -4.23
C ASP A 26 30.29 3.47 -3.22
N THR A 27 29.37 4.24 -3.78
CA THR A 27 28.30 4.94 -3.11
C THR A 27 27.56 3.98 -2.21
N GLY A 28 27.63 4.23 -0.89
CA GLY A 28 26.87 3.50 0.09
C GLY A 28 25.38 3.52 -0.25
N GLY A 29 24.88 2.36 -0.66
CA GLY A 29 23.53 1.91 -0.34
C GLY A 29 22.39 2.60 -1.08
N GLU A 30 22.46 2.69 -2.40
CA GLU A 30 21.22 2.63 -3.18
C GLU A 30 20.72 1.18 -3.06
N GLN A 31 19.88 0.92 -2.05
CA GLN A 31 19.12 -0.32 -1.96
C GLN A 31 18.54 -0.60 -3.34
N ALA A 32 18.91 -1.75 -3.90
CA ALA A 32 18.43 -2.21 -5.19
C ALA A 32 16.90 -2.05 -5.23
N VAL A 33 16.45 -1.03 -5.95
CA VAL A 33 15.03 -0.80 -6.20
C VAL A 33 14.49 -2.08 -6.83
N ASN A 34 13.58 -2.71 -6.11
CA ASN A 34 12.96 -3.97 -6.47
C ASN A 34 12.41 -3.87 -7.90
N ARG A 35 12.92 -4.67 -8.83
CA ARG A 35 12.63 -4.52 -10.27
C ARG A 35 11.19 -4.83 -10.69
N ASN A 36 10.32 -5.20 -9.74
CA ASN A 36 8.94 -5.60 -9.99
C ASN A 36 7.95 -4.81 -9.11
N CYS A 37 7.95 -3.48 -9.19
CA CYS A 37 6.84 -2.71 -8.64
C CYS A 37 5.60 -2.89 -9.52
N ILE A 38 4.62 -3.65 -9.04
CA ILE A 38 3.35 -3.90 -9.75
C ILE A 38 2.55 -2.60 -9.83
N ARG A 39 2.54 -1.82 -8.74
CA ARG A 39 1.86 -0.53 -8.66
C ARG A 39 2.55 0.40 -7.68
N HIS A 40 2.73 1.65 -8.09
CA HIS A 40 3.24 2.72 -7.23
C HIS A 40 2.11 3.43 -6.50
N TYR A 41 2.34 3.73 -5.23
CA TYR A 41 1.47 4.54 -4.39
C TYR A 41 2.21 5.78 -3.91
N ASN A 42 1.52 6.91 -3.98
CA ASN A 42 1.90 8.15 -3.31
C ASN A 42 0.73 8.58 -2.44
N ILE A 43 0.82 8.29 -1.14
CA ILE A 43 -0.24 8.59 -0.18
C ILE A 43 0.21 9.76 0.66
N THR A 44 -0.58 10.84 0.67
CA THR A 44 -0.22 12.09 1.36
C THR A 44 -1.28 12.48 2.38
N ARG A 45 -0.88 13.31 3.36
CA ARG A 45 -1.84 13.92 4.29
C ARG A 45 -2.89 14.79 3.60
N ALA A 46 -2.53 15.46 2.51
CA ALA A 46 -3.41 16.34 1.77
C ALA A 46 -4.57 15.60 1.07
N THR A 47 -4.35 14.32 0.72
CA THR A 47 -5.35 13.46 0.08
C THR A 47 -6.12 12.60 1.08
N SER A 48 -5.87 12.76 2.39
CA SER A 48 -6.46 11.94 3.43
C SER A 48 -7.97 12.11 3.52
N PRO A 49 -8.76 11.01 3.42
CA PRO A 49 -10.21 11.05 3.65
C PRO A 49 -10.61 11.52 5.06
N TRP A 50 -9.65 11.53 5.99
CA TRP A 50 -9.80 11.85 7.40
C TRP A 50 -9.49 13.32 7.71
N GLN A 51 -9.11 14.11 6.70
CA GLN A 51 -8.73 15.50 6.87
C GLN A 51 -9.86 16.30 7.54
N GLY A 52 -9.52 17.00 8.62
CA GLY A 52 -10.47 17.81 9.38
C GLY A 52 -11.22 17.04 10.48
N PHE A 53 -10.97 15.74 10.68
CA PHE A 53 -11.61 14.92 11.71
C PHE A 53 -10.63 14.34 12.74
N THR A 54 -9.42 14.89 12.82
CA THR A 54 -8.33 14.47 13.71
C THR A 54 -7.64 15.68 14.35
N SER A 55 -8.42 16.68 14.77
CA SER A 55 -7.87 17.96 15.27
C SER A 55 -7.60 17.96 16.78
N SER A 56 -8.14 16.97 17.50
CA SER A 56 -7.82 16.69 18.89
C SER A 56 -7.41 15.23 19.05
N TYR A 57 -6.75 14.93 20.17
CA TYR A 57 -6.37 13.56 20.53
C TYR A 57 -7.60 12.65 20.62
N GLU A 58 -8.70 13.13 21.21
CA GLU A 58 -9.94 12.35 21.34
C GLU A 58 -10.58 12.05 19.99
N GLU A 59 -10.52 13.00 19.05
CA GLU A 59 -10.99 12.76 17.68
C GLU A 59 -10.11 11.73 16.96
N GLU A 60 -8.80 11.82 17.13
CA GLU A 60 -7.86 10.87 16.54
C GLU A 60 -8.07 9.46 17.09
N GLU A 61 -8.18 9.29 18.41
CA GLU A 61 -8.51 8.01 19.04
C GLU A 61 -9.86 7.47 18.58
N ALA A 62 -10.90 8.32 18.53
CA ALA A 62 -12.21 7.92 18.03
C ALA A 62 -12.18 7.52 16.56
N SER A 63 -11.27 8.09 15.75
CA SER A 63 -11.11 7.76 14.33
C SER A 63 -10.45 6.40 14.10
N LYS A 64 -9.78 5.82 15.11
CA LYS A 64 -9.17 4.48 15.00
C LYS A 64 -10.22 3.38 14.77
N THR A 65 -11.46 3.63 15.14
CA THR A 65 -12.57 2.69 14.94
C THR A 65 -13.63 3.30 14.03
N ILE A 66 -13.91 2.62 12.93
CA ILE A 66 -14.79 3.09 11.85
C ILE A 66 -16.10 2.31 11.93
N GLN A 67 -17.19 3.05 12.11
CA GLN A 67 -18.51 2.45 12.18
C GLN A 67 -18.98 1.98 10.80
N ALA A 68 -19.67 0.85 10.79
CA ALA A 68 -20.39 0.36 9.63
C ALA A 68 -21.85 0.79 9.72
N LEU A 69 -22.29 1.62 8.77
CA LEU A 69 -23.63 2.23 8.77
C LEU A 69 -24.28 2.15 7.39
N ASP A 70 -25.60 2.33 7.36
CA ASP A 70 -26.31 2.69 6.13
C ASP A 70 -25.97 4.15 5.79
N LEU A 71 -25.03 4.34 4.86
CA LEU A 71 -24.49 5.68 4.55
C LEU A 71 -25.54 6.62 3.93
N GLU A 72 -26.46 6.08 3.13
CA GLU A 72 -27.51 6.85 2.45
C GLU A 72 -28.50 7.44 3.44
N ARG A 73 -28.90 6.64 4.45
CA ARG A 73 -29.85 7.07 5.47
C ARG A 73 -29.22 7.85 6.61
N SER A 74 -27.91 7.76 6.79
CA SER A 74 -27.18 8.37 7.91
C SER A 74 -26.60 9.76 7.60
N GLY A 75 -26.90 10.32 6.42
CA GLY A 75 -26.42 11.64 6.02
C GLY A 75 -24.91 11.72 5.79
N TYR A 76 -24.28 10.59 5.44
CA TYR A 76 -22.87 10.56 5.05
C TYR A 76 -22.75 10.84 3.56
N SER A 77 -21.85 11.76 3.20
CA SER A 77 -21.57 12.11 1.82
C SER A 77 -20.43 11.25 1.27
N PRO A 78 -20.47 10.84 -0.01
CA PRO A 78 -19.40 10.07 -0.63
C PRO A 78 -18.07 10.85 -0.65
N LEU A 79 -16.97 10.12 -0.55
CA LEU A 79 -15.63 10.68 -0.74
C LEU A 79 -15.28 10.66 -2.23
N SER A 80 -15.14 11.83 -2.85
CA SER A 80 -14.88 11.95 -4.30
C SER A 80 -13.58 11.28 -4.73
N SER A 81 -12.54 11.33 -3.90
CA SER A 81 -11.26 10.64 -4.13
C SER A 81 -11.39 9.12 -4.19
N LEU A 82 -12.47 8.55 -3.63
CA LEU A 82 -12.72 7.11 -3.57
C LEU A 82 -13.93 6.69 -4.42
N ALA A 83 -14.41 7.57 -5.32
CA ALA A 83 -15.53 7.30 -6.19
C ALA A 83 -15.30 6.06 -7.09
N GLY A 84 -14.03 5.76 -7.44
CA GLY A 84 -13.65 4.58 -8.23
C GLY A 84 -14.02 3.24 -7.60
N TYR A 85 -14.20 3.20 -6.27
CA TYR A 85 -14.63 2.01 -5.54
C TYR A 85 -16.14 1.86 -5.45
N SER A 86 -16.91 2.84 -5.91
CA SER A 86 -18.36 2.76 -5.92
C SER A 86 -18.84 1.82 -7.03
N ARG A 87 -19.86 1.01 -6.75
CA ARG A 87 -20.45 0.09 -7.74
C ARG A 87 -21.97 0.22 -7.72
N ASN A 88 -22.57 0.40 -8.90
CA ASN A 88 -24.01 0.53 -9.07
C ASN A 88 -24.63 1.63 -8.19
N GLY A 89 -23.92 2.75 -8.01
CA GLY A 89 -24.34 3.86 -7.14
C GLY A 89 -24.06 3.63 -5.65
N ILE A 90 -23.60 2.45 -5.25
CA ILE A 90 -23.33 2.14 -3.84
C ILE A 90 -21.95 2.66 -3.45
N VAL A 91 -21.95 3.45 -2.38
CA VAL A 91 -20.77 4.10 -1.79
C VAL A 91 -20.24 3.21 -0.68
N LEU A 92 -18.94 2.92 -0.70
CA LEU A 92 -18.30 2.06 0.32
C LEU A 92 -17.89 2.81 1.59
N ILE A 93 -17.57 4.10 1.46
CA ILE A 93 -17.10 4.94 2.55
C ILE A 93 -17.61 6.37 2.35
N GLY A 94 -18.04 6.99 3.44
CA GLY A 94 -18.54 8.34 3.44
C GLY A 94 -18.06 9.13 4.64
N ARG A 95 -18.23 10.44 4.55
CA ARG A 95 -17.92 11.40 5.62
C ARG A 95 -19.15 12.20 6.01
N ASN A 96 -19.24 12.54 7.29
CA ASN A 96 -20.29 13.41 7.82
C ASN A 96 -19.62 14.62 8.48
N GLU A 97 -19.73 15.79 7.84
CA GLU A 97 -19.13 17.05 8.32
C GLU A 97 -19.64 17.45 9.70
N LYS A 98 -20.94 17.25 9.95
CA LYS A 98 -21.59 17.69 11.19
C LYS A 98 -21.13 16.84 12.36
N LEU A 99 -21.04 15.53 12.16
CA LEU A 99 -20.56 14.60 13.18
C LEU A 99 -19.03 14.56 13.26
N ARG A 100 -18.34 15.09 12.24
CA ARG A 100 -16.89 15.00 12.06
C ARG A 100 -16.40 13.56 12.12
N ARG A 101 -17.04 12.68 11.35
CA ARG A 101 -16.78 11.24 11.33
C ARG A 101 -16.76 10.68 9.91
N VAL A 102 -16.03 9.58 9.76
CA VAL A 102 -16.02 8.72 8.58
C VAL A 102 -16.69 7.40 8.97
N ALA A 103 -17.46 6.84 8.05
CA ALA A 103 -18.10 5.53 8.21
C ALA A 103 -18.00 4.73 6.92
N VAL A 104 -18.03 3.40 7.06
CA VAL A 104 -18.12 2.48 5.93
C VAL A 104 -19.53 1.93 5.77
N ASN A 105 -19.82 1.40 4.59
CA ASN A 105 -21.13 0.83 4.30
C ASN A 105 -21.34 -0.52 4.99
N ALA A 106 -22.38 -0.60 5.83
CA ALA A 106 -22.72 -1.82 6.59
C ALA A 106 -23.10 -3.03 5.74
N GLU A 107 -23.47 -2.83 4.47
CA GLU A 107 -23.70 -3.96 3.55
C GLU A 107 -22.41 -4.66 3.12
N TYR A 108 -21.28 -3.95 3.15
CA TYR A 108 -20.00 -4.39 2.62
C TYR A 108 -18.96 -4.68 3.70
N PHE A 109 -19.06 -4.01 4.85
CA PHE A 109 -18.08 -4.12 5.93
C PHE A 109 -18.77 -4.25 7.29
N SER A 110 -18.10 -4.96 8.20
CA SER A 110 -18.31 -4.76 9.63
C SER A 110 -17.69 -3.43 10.09
N LEU A 111 -17.79 -3.14 11.39
CA LEU A 111 -16.89 -2.18 12.03
C LEU A 111 -15.44 -2.50 11.65
N LEU A 112 -14.67 -1.47 11.30
CA LEU A 112 -13.26 -1.59 10.92
C LEU A 112 -12.37 -0.86 11.93
N ASN A 113 -11.19 -1.38 12.16
CA ASN A 113 -10.13 -0.76 12.94
C ASN A 113 -9.05 -0.27 11.98
N ARG A 114 -8.61 0.97 12.16
CA ARG A 114 -7.51 1.53 11.37
C ARG A 114 -6.20 0.91 11.84
N ALA A 115 -5.49 0.30 10.89
CA ALA A 115 -4.17 -0.25 11.12
C ALA A 115 -3.10 0.84 10.90
N ASP A 116 -1.99 0.77 11.64
CA ASP A 116 -0.82 1.61 11.41
C ASP A 116 0.32 0.75 10.86
N ALA A 117 0.59 0.88 9.56
CA ALA A 117 1.59 0.06 8.87
C ALA A 117 3.03 0.55 9.07
N THR A 118 3.23 1.71 9.71
CA THR A 118 4.57 2.26 9.98
C THR A 118 5.17 1.73 11.29
N ARG A 119 4.37 1.04 12.11
CA ARG A 119 4.80 0.48 13.40
C ARG A 119 4.93 -1.04 13.29
N PRO A 120 6.13 -1.60 13.44
CA PRO A 120 6.28 -3.03 13.64
C PRO A 120 5.41 -3.48 14.82
N ALA A 121 4.63 -4.53 14.60
CA ALA A 121 3.79 -5.14 15.62
C ALA A 121 4.15 -6.62 15.73
N ALA A 122 4.17 -7.15 16.96
CA ALA A 122 4.51 -8.56 17.21
C ALA A 122 3.48 -9.54 16.63
N GLN A 123 2.29 -9.06 16.25
CA GLN A 123 1.18 -9.85 15.73
C GLN A 123 0.49 -9.12 14.58
N ARG A 124 -0.24 -9.89 13.77
CA ARG A 124 -1.11 -9.36 12.73
C ARG A 124 -2.20 -8.48 13.37
N PHE A 125 -2.39 -7.29 12.84
CA PHE A 125 -3.43 -6.37 13.28
C PHE A 125 -4.75 -6.69 12.57
N PHE A 126 -5.82 -6.93 13.33
CA PHE A 126 -7.14 -7.20 12.78
C PHE A 126 -7.84 -5.90 12.36
N ILE A 127 -8.10 -5.76 11.06
CA ILE A 127 -8.83 -4.61 10.51
C ILE A 127 -10.33 -4.81 10.71
N GLY A 128 -10.88 -5.97 10.36
CA GLY A 128 -12.33 -6.18 10.37
C GLY A 128 -12.75 -7.26 9.38
N VAL A 129 -14.05 -7.30 9.07
CA VAL A 129 -14.63 -8.32 8.17
C VAL A 129 -15.31 -7.65 6.98
N CYS A 130 -14.97 -8.08 5.77
CA CYS A 130 -15.73 -7.77 4.57
C CYS A 130 -16.86 -8.80 4.37
N SER A 131 -18.03 -8.32 3.99
CA SER A 131 -19.22 -9.14 3.85
C SER A 131 -19.10 -10.12 2.69
N LYS A 132 -19.95 -11.15 2.66
CA LYS A 132 -20.08 -12.05 1.50
C LYS A 132 -20.47 -11.28 0.23
N LYS A 133 -21.20 -10.17 0.36
CA LYS A 133 -21.56 -9.30 -0.76
C LYS A 133 -20.31 -8.61 -1.33
N MET A 134 -19.48 -8.02 -0.46
CA MET A 134 -18.18 -7.43 -0.87
C MET A 134 -17.33 -8.44 -1.62
N ARG A 135 -17.15 -9.65 -1.07
CA ARG A 135 -16.33 -10.71 -1.68
C ARG A 135 -16.86 -11.25 -3.00
N ARG A 136 -18.16 -11.09 -3.29
CA ARG A 136 -18.76 -11.48 -4.58
C ARG A 136 -18.61 -10.40 -5.64
N GLU A 137 -18.64 -9.14 -5.23
CA GLU A 137 -18.70 -7.99 -6.13
C GLU A 137 -17.33 -7.37 -6.42
N PHE A 138 -16.37 -7.59 -5.52
CA PHE A 138 -15.02 -7.04 -5.61
C PHE A 138 -13.97 -8.14 -5.50
N ALA A 139 -12.97 -8.09 -6.38
CA ALA A 139 -11.79 -8.92 -6.27
C ALA A 139 -11.01 -8.54 -5.00
N PRO A 140 -10.37 -9.49 -4.29
CA PRO A 140 -9.58 -9.21 -3.08
C PRO A 140 -8.51 -8.12 -3.27
N ALA A 141 -7.88 -8.06 -4.45
CA ALA A 141 -6.93 -7.00 -4.79
C ALA A 141 -7.55 -5.59 -4.71
N VAL A 142 -8.78 -5.43 -5.19
CA VAL A 142 -9.51 -4.16 -5.11
C VAL A 142 -9.87 -3.82 -3.66
N ILE A 143 -10.15 -4.82 -2.82
CA ILE A 143 -10.40 -4.62 -1.39
C ILE A 143 -9.12 -4.13 -0.70
N ALA A 144 -7.98 -4.77 -0.96
CA ALA A 144 -6.69 -4.36 -0.39
C ALA A 144 -6.28 -2.96 -0.84
N GLU A 145 -6.45 -2.63 -2.13
CA GLU A 145 -6.21 -1.29 -2.64
C GLU A 145 -7.11 -0.25 -1.97
N PHE A 146 -8.40 -0.54 -1.84
CA PHE A 146 -9.34 0.31 -1.12
C PHE A 146 -8.87 0.58 0.31
N LEU A 147 -8.41 -0.43 1.04
CA LEU A 147 -7.94 -0.28 2.43
C LEU A 147 -6.74 0.69 2.54
N VAL A 148 -5.85 0.68 1.53
CA VAL A 148 -4.70 1.60 1.44
C VAL A 148 -5.15 3.01 1.07
N GLU A 149 -5.88 3.17 -0.04
CA GLU A 149 -6.25 4.49 -0.56
C GLU A 149 -7.29 5.22 0.31
N SER A 150 -8.08 4.47 1.09
CA SER A 150 -8.97 5.04 2.11
C SER A 150 -8.27 5.40 3.42
N HIS A 151 -6.97 5.07 3.56
CA HIS A 151 -6.17 5.23 4.78
C HIS A 151 -6.78 4.49 5.99
N ILE A 152 -7.51 3.40 5.74
CA ILE A 152 -7.87 2.43 6.78
C ILE A 152 -6.60 1.71 7.22
N VAL A 153 -5.72 1.38 6.28
CA VAL A 153 -4.32 1.08 6.55
C VAL A 153 -3.53 2.37 6.40
N ASN A 154 -3.13 2.95 7.53
CA ASN A 154 -2.33 4.16 7.58
C ASN A 154 -0.87 3.83 7.25
N THR A 155 -0.28 4.56 6.30
CA THR A 155 1.07 4.27 5.78
C THR A 155 2.08 5.39 6.04
N TYR A 156 1.69 6.47 6.74
CA TYR A 156 2.56 7.58 7.11
C TYR A 156 2.14 8.20 8.46
N TRP A 157 3.04 8.85 9.19
CA TRP A 157 2.69 9.60 10.41
C TRP A 157 2.41 11.08 10.19
N HIS A 158 3.16 11.77 9.33
CA HIS A 158 3.04 13.23 9.21
C HIS A 158 2.76 13.74 7.80
N VAL A 159 3.49 13.28 6.78
CA VAL A 159 3.52 13.93 5.48
C VAL A 159 2.99 13.03 4.40
N GLU A 160 3.75 11.99 4.07
CA GLU A 160 3.49 11.14 2.91
C GLU A 160 4.21 9.80 3.02
N SER A 161 3.81 8.88 2.17
CA SER A 161 4.50 7.62 1.92
C SER A 161 4.57 7.32 0.43
N LEU A 162 5.72 6.77 0.04
CA LEU A 162 6.04 6.36 -1.33
C LEU A 162 6.38 4.88 -1.27
N PHE A 163 5.51 4.04 -1.82
CA PHE A 163 5.66 2.59 -1.72
C PHE A 163 5.10 1.88 -2.94
N CYS A 164 5.47 0.63 -3.06
CA CYS A 164 5.15 -0.27 -4.14
C CYS A 164 4.30 -1.43 -3.63
N LEU A 165 3.34 -1.88 -4.43
CA LEU A 165 2.86 -3.25 -4.37
C LEU A 165 3.91 -4.12 -5.08
N ASP A 166 4.62 -4.95 -4.33
CA ASP A 166 5.72 -5.76 -4.85
C ASP A 166 5.27 -7.17 -5.27
N ALA A 167 4.28 -7.72 -4.57
CA ALA A 167 3.78 -9.06 -4.82
C ALA A 167 2.32 -9.23 -4.41
N GLU A 168 1.62 -10.07 -5.15
CA GLU A 168 0.29 -10.57 -4.83
C GLU A 168 0.32 -12.10 -4.86
N ASP A 169 -0.23 -12.72 -3.82
CA ASP A 169 -0.46 -14.17 -3.75
C ASP A 169 -1.97 -14.40 -3.57
N ASP A 170 -2.61 -14.98 -4.59
CA ASP A 170 -4.04 -15.19 -4.65
C ASP A 170 -4.38 -16.69 -4.72
N THR A 171 -4.49 -17.32 -3.55
CA THR A 171 -4.83 -18.74 -3.43
C THR A 171 -6.34 -18.95 -3.35
N ALA A 172 -6.80 -20.20 -3.21
CA ALA A 172 -8.23 -20.48 -3.02
C ALA A 172 -8.80 -19.90 -1.71
N ASP A 173 -8.00 -19.89 -0.65
CA ASP A 173 -8.45 -19.57 0.71
C ASP A 173 -7.99 -18.19 1.19
N LEU A 174 -6.90 -17.68 0.61
CA LEU A 174 -6.22 -16.48 1.10
C LEU A 174 -5.78 -15.59 -0.06
N TYR A 175 -5.94 -14.29 0.13
CA TYR A 175 -5.26 -13.27 -0.67
C TYR A 175 -4.23 -12.54 0.21
N LYS A 176 -3.01 -12.33 -0.30
CA LYS A 176 -1.96 -11.54 0.35
C LYS A 176 -1.36 -10.55 -0.64
N ALA A 177 -1.38 -9.26 -0.29
CA ALA A 177 -0.69 -8.20 -1.01
C ALA A 177 0.49 -7.70 -0.17
N HIS A 178 1.71 -7.77 -0.71
CA HIS A 178 2.93 -7.29 -0.05
C HIS A 178 3.34 -5.93 -0.59
N TYR A 179 3.58 -4.99 0.32
CA TYR A 179 3.97 -3.63 0.01
C TYR A 179 5.30 -3.30 0.67
N SER A 180 6.19 -2.63 -0.06
CA SER A 180 7.41 -2.06 0.49
C SER A 180 7.73 -0.68 -0.07
N GLY A 181 8.47 0.12 0.70
CA GLY A 181 8.86 1.46 0.33
C GLY A 181 9.33 2.26 1.53
N LYS A 182 8.91 3.51 1.61
CA LYS A 182 9.28 4.42 2.69
C LYS A 182 8.15 5.37 3.04
N HIS A 183 8.16 5.83 4.29
CA HIS A 183 7.35 6.95 4.72
C HIS A 183 8.22 8.14 5.12
N ILE A 184 7.76 9.34 4.81
CA ILE A 184 8.52 10.58 4.95
C ILE A 184 7.86 11.42 6.04
N TYR A 185 8.68 11.94 6.96
CA TYR A 185 8.22 12.80 8.05
C TYR A 185 9.25 13.88 8.41
N PHE A 186 8.79 14.93 9.07
CA PHE A 186 9.65 16.01 9.57
C PHE A 186 9.52 16.12 11.09
N THR A 187 10.67 16.24 11.76
CA THR A 187 10.79 16.68 13.16
C THR A 187 11.51 18.03 13.17
N ASP A 188 12.82 18.01 12.90
CA ASP A 188 13.66 19.19 12.64
C ASP A 188 14.27 19.18 11.22
N SER A 189 14.26 18.00 10.59
CA SER A 189 14.74 17.76 9.23
C SER A 189 13.91 16.68 8.56
N LYS A 190 14.13 16.44 7.26
CA LYS A 190 13.47 15.37 6.51
C LYS A 190 14.02 14.02 6.96
N ASN A 191 13.14 13.13 7.43
CA ASN A 191 13.46 11.74 7.74
C ASN A 191 12.71 10.81 6.79
N GLU A 192 13.31 9.66 6.52
CA GLU A 192 12.72 8.59 5.72
C GLU A 192 12.90 7.27 6.48
N ASP A 193 11.80 6.60 6.79
CA ASP A 193 11.82 5.30 7.46
C ASP A 193 11.22 4.23 6.54
N PRO A 194 11.74 2.99 6.58
CA PRO A 194 11.24 1.92 5.75
C PRO A 194 9.77 1.62 6.06
N LEU A 195 9.05 1.22 5.02
CA LEU A 195 7.70 0.71 5.11
C LEU A 195 7.70 -0.69 4.50
N ASP A 196 7.33 -1.71 5.27
CA ASP A 196 7.20 -3.09 4.81
C ASP A 196 6.00 -3.73 5.51
N PHE A 197 4.94 -4.00 4.76
CA PHE A 197 3.74 -4.60 5.32
C PHE A 197 3.01 -5.47 4.30
N SER A 198 2.10 -6.30 4.79
CA SER A 198 1.20 -7.07 3.96
C SER A 198 -0.24 -6.90 4.41
N ILE A 199 -1.14 -6.78 3.44
CA ILE A 199 -2.59 -6.91 3.66
C ILE A 199 -2.97 -8.36 3.37
N ILE A 200 -3.69 -8.98 4.30
CA ILE A 200 -4.12 -10.38 4.21
C ILE A 200 -5.64 -10.42 4.31
N ILE A 201 -6.29 -11.13 3.39
CA ILE A 201 -7.73 -11.31 3.36
C ILE A 201 -8.05 -12.81 3.31
N ASP A 202 -8.73 -13.32 4.34
CA ASP A 202 -9.30 -14.66 4.32
C ASP A 202 -10.53 -14.66 3.40
N LYS A 203 -10.47 -15.44 2.32
CA LYS A 203 -11.51 -15.46 1.29
C LYS A 203 -12.77 -16.19 1.74
N LYS A 204 -12.73 -16.98 2.82
CA LYS A 204 -13.86 -17.75 3.36
C LYS A 204 -14.61 -16.96 4.44
N THR A 205 -13.91 -16.35 5.38
CA THR A 205 -14.49 -15.57 6.47
C THR A 205 -14.71 -14.12 6.06
N GLY A 206 -13.83 -13.57 5.22
CA GLY A 206 -13.77 -12.14 4.88
C GLY A 206 -12.98 -11.32 5.88
N GLU A 207 -12.32 -11.96 6.86
CA GLU A 207 -11.46 -11.27 7.82
C GLU A 207 -10.24 -10.66 7.11
N MET A 208 -9.91 -9.43 7.50
CA MET A 208 -8.85 -8.62 6.91
C MET A 208 -7.82 -8.26 7.99
N PHE A 209 -6.55 -8.38 7.65
CA PHE A 209 -5.44 -8.14 8.56
C PHE A 209 -4.32 -7.33 7.91
N VAL A 210 -3.53 -6.65 8.74
CA VAL A 210 -2.22 -6.08 8.37
C VAL A 210 -1.12 -6.81 9.14
N GLU A 211 -0.05 -7.16 8.45
CA GLU A 211 1.19 -7.71 9.02
C GLU A 211 2.33 -6.77 8.68
N VAL A 212 2.95 -6.12 9.67
CA VAL A 212 4.10 -5.21 9.48
C VAL A 212 5.37 -5.98 9.79
N LYS A 213 6.41 -5.83 8.96
CA LYS A 213 7.69 -6.54 9.10
C LYS A 213 8.78 -5.68 9.69
#